data_AF-A0A966V9W0-F1
#
_entry.id   AF-A0A966V9W0-F1
#
_cell.length_a   1.000
_cell.length_b   1.000
_cell.length_c   1.000
_cell.angle_alpha   90.00
_cell.angle_beta   90.00
_cell.angle_gamma   90.00
#
_symmetry.space_group_name_H-M   'P 1'
#
loop_
_entity.id
_entity.type
_entity.pdbx_description
1 polymer ?
#
loop_
_entity_poly.entity_id
_entity_poly.type
_entity_poly.pdbx_seq_one_letter_code
_entity_poly.pdbx_strand_id
1 'polypeptide(L)'
;MERVKITTKLLKQRKKRMLQNPTIAQSLMHDLLLRHFKTHVRRQVILRPYIVDFLLPDKCLVVEIEGKTHDENNPINPKRDRRLEARYRIKVVRISADDVGRIGKTAQIIQTIKKGIEEAKDFAKERTYRNQKLENQRQERLIKQKAKKIKATETKTIVKDPELEQKKLAFDARQREEQAKAEREKAERLKRLYARTF
;
A
#
# COMPACT_ATOMS: atom_id res chain seq x y z
N MET A 1 22.14 35.56 0.41
CA MET A 1 20.97 35.14 1.22
C MET A 1 21.03 33.65 1.45
N GLU A 2 21.12 33.22 2.71
CA GLU A 2 21.17 31.81 3.09
C GLU A 2 19.80 31.14 2.82
N ARG A 3 19.78 30.06 2.03
CA ARG A 3 18.52 29.33 1.76
C ARG A 3 18.10 28.59 3.02
N VAL A 4 17.06 29.08 3.70
CA VAL A 4 16.43 28.38 4.83
C VAL A 4 16.01 26.98 4.39
N LYS A 5 16.68 25.93 4.90
CA LYS A 5 16.32 24.54 4.64
C LYS A 5 14.97 24.24 5.32
N ILE A 6 13.92 23.98 4.53
CA ILE A 6 12.62 23.58 5.06
C ILE A 6 12.71 22.17 5.64
N THR A 7 12.79 22.07 6.97
CA THR A 7 12.86 20.79 7.68
C THR A 7 11.48 20.20 7.93
N THR A 8 11.40 18.87 8.07
CA THR A 8 10.17 18.17 8.47
C THR A 8 9.63 18.69 9.81
N LYS A 9 10.54 18.99 10.75
CA LYS A 9 10.21 19.50 12.09
C LYS A 9 9.48 20.84 11.99
N LEU A 10 9.99 21.76 11.18
CA LEU A 10 9.38 23.07 10.95
C LEU A 10 7.96 22.93 10.36
N LEU A 11 7.78 22.07 9.36
CA LEU A 11 6.45 21.84 8.75
C LEU A 11 5.46 21.22 9.74
N LYS A 12 5.91 20.27 10.59
CA LYS A 12 5.07 19.68 11.64
C LYS A 12 4.63 20.72 12.67
N GLN A 13 5.55 21.60 13.10
CA GLN A 13 5.22 22.68 14.04
C GLN A 13 4.23 23.69 13.43
N ARG A 14 4.47 24.10 12.18
CA ARG A 14 3.54 24.99 11.45
C ARG A 14 2.16 24.36 11.32
N LYS A 15 2.08 23.10 10.87
CA LYS A 15 0.82 22.34 10.83
C LYS A 15 0.08 22.36 12.17
N LYS A 16 0.79 22.08 13.28
CA LYS A 16 0.18 22.07 14.62
C LYS A 16 -0.45 23.43 14.95
N ARG A 17 0.27 24.52 14.72
CA ARG A 17 -0.26 25.88 14.96
C ARG A 17 -1.47 26.21 14.10
N MET A 18 -1.45 25.85 12.82
CA MET A 18 -2.57 26.07 11.89
C MET A 18 -3.81 25.27 12.28
N LEU A 19 -3.65 24.05 12.79
CA LEU A 19 -4.76 23.24 13.28
C LEU A 19 -5.36 23.78 14.59
N GLN A 20 -4.55 24.41 15.44
CA GLN A 20 -5.01 25.02 16.69
C GLN A 20 -5.70 26.37 16.48
N ASN A 21 -5.38 27.06 15.38
CA ASN A 21 -5.87 28.40 15.08
C ASN A 21 -6.43 28.46 13.65
N PRO A 22 -7.52 27.72 13.34
CA PRO A 22 -8.13 27.79 12.02
C PRO A 22 -8.79 29.16 11.80
N THR A 23 -8.70 29.67 10.58
CA THR A 23 -9.48 30.85 10.17
C THR A 23 -10.97 30.49 10.04
N ILE A 24 -11.83 31.51 10.12
CA ILE A 24 -13.29 31.34 9.92
C ILE A 24 -13.57 30.69 8.56
N ALA A 25 -12.91 31.15 7.49
CA ALA A 25 -13.06 30.57 6.15
C ALA A 25 -12.66 29.08 6.11
N GLN A 26 -11.57 28.69 6.78
CA GLN A 26 -11.18 27.27 6.89
C GLN A 26 -12.21 26.44 7.63
N SER A 27 -12.79 26.95 8.72
CA SER A 27 -13.86 26.24 9.44
C SER A 27 -15.11 26.07 8.56
N LEU A 28 -15.58 27.14 7.92
CA LEU A 28 -16.74 27.10 7.03
C LEU A 28 -16.55 26.16 5.84
N MET A 29 -15.38 26.22 5.20
CA MET A 29 -15.04 25.31 4.09
C MET A 29 -14.98 23.86 4.55
N HIS A 30 -14.41 23.58 5.73
CA HIS A 30 -14.37 22.23 6.27
C HIS A 30 -15.78 21.65 6.41
N ASP A 31 -16.70 22.42 6.99
CA ASP A 31 -18.07 21.97 7.19
C ASP A 31 -18.82 21.83 5.85
N LEU A 32 -18.55 22.69 4.88
CA LEU A 32 -19.07 22.57 3.52
C LEU A 32 -18.59 21.27 2.86
N LEU A 33 -17.28 20.98 2.96
CA LEU A 33 -16.69 19.78 2.37
C LEU A 33 -17.29 18.50 2.96
N LEU A 34 -17.45 18.43 4.28
CA LEU A 34 -18.05 17.27 4.95
C LEU A 34 -19.52 17.08 4.55
N ARG A 35 -20.31 18.16 4.50
CA ARG A 35 -21.73 18.11 4.16
C ARG A 35 -21.99 17.66 2.72
N HIS A 36 -21.22 18.17 1.76
CA HIS A 36 -21.55 18.00 0.34
C HIS A 36 -20.83 16.84 -0.36
N PHE A 37 -19.65 16.43 0.11
CA PHE A 37 -18.83 15.45 -0.63
C PHE A 37 -18.73 14.07 0.05
N LYS A 38 -19.28 13.90 1.27
CA LYS A 38 -19.37 12.62 2.00
C LYS A 38 -18.10 11.77 1.89
N THR A 39 -16.93 12.41 2.02
CA THR A 39 -15.62 11.78 1.84
C THR A 39 -14.71 12.17 2.99
N HIS A 40 -13.66 11.38 3.21
CA HIS A 40 -12.67 11.69 4.23
C HIS A 40 -11.94 13.00 3.86
N VAL A 41 -12.02 14.00 4.73
CA VAL A 41 -11.30 15.28 4.57
C VAL A 41 -10.15 15.32 5.58
N ARG A 42 -8.92 15.55 5.10
CA ARG A 42 -7.75 15.80 5.95
C ARG A 42 -7.42 17.28 5.95
N ARG A 43 -7.26 17.87 7.14
CA ARG A 43 -6.87 19.28 7.31
C ARG A 43 -5.35 19.44 7.45
N GLN A 44 -4.82 20.54 6.93
CA GLN A 44 -3.43 20.99 7.06
C GLN A 44 -2.42 19.86 6.77
N VAL A 45 -2.46 19.34 5.55
CA VAL A 45 -1.66 18.18 5.14
C VAL A 45 -0.30 18.61 4.64
N ILE A 46 0.76 17.99 5.17
CA ILE A 46 2.12 18.22 4.72
C ILE A 46 2.33 17.47 3.40
N LEU A 47 2.42 18.21 2.30
CA LEU A 47 2.86 17.75 0.97
C LEU A 47 4.17 18.47 0.64
N ARG A 48 5.29 17.92 1.12
CA ARG A 48 6.59 18.61 1.16
C ARG A 48 6.96 19.23 -0.20
N PRO A 49 7.42 20.49 -0.22
CA PRO A 49 7.75 21.35 0.94
C PRO A 49 6.56 22.15 1.52
N TYR A 50 5.33 21.86 1.10
CA TYR A 50 4.15 22.67 1.40
C TYR A 50 3.26 22.06 2.49
N ILE A 51 2.37 22.89 3.04
CA ILE A 51 1.22 22.48 3.84
C ILE A 51 0.00 22.97 3.07
N VAL A 52 -0.91 22.05 2.74
CA VAL A 52 -2.16 22.35 2.02
C VAL A 52 -3.33 22.33 2.99
N ASP A 53 -4.33 23.19 2.81
CA ASP A 53 -5.41 23.35 3.78
C ASP A 53 -6.29 22.10 3.90
N PHE A 54 -6.73 21.56 2.77
CA PHE A 54 -7.55 20.34 2.73
C PHE A 54 -7.04 19.36 1.68
N LEU A 55 -7.06 18.08 2.03
CA LEU A 55 -6.85 16.97 1.11
C LEU A 55 -8.04 16.02 1.21
N LEU A 56 -8.65 15.71 0.07
CA LEU A 56 -9.65 14.67 -0.12
C LEU A 56 -8.93 13.47 -0.77
N PRO A 57 -8.43 12.50 0.01
CA PRO A 57 -7.49 11.48 -0.50
C PRO A 57 -8.08 10.60 -1.59
N ASP A 58 -9.35 10.25 -1.44
CA ASP A 58 -10.07 9.36 -2.37
C ASP A 58 -10.40 10.05 -3.69
N LYS A 59 -10.45 11.39 -3.67
CA LYS A 59 -10.71 12.23 -4.83
C LYS A 59 -9.43 12.76 -5.48
N CYS A 60 -8.26 12.43 -4.92
CA CYS A 60 -6.97 13.00 -5.33
C CYS A 60 -7.01 14.53 -5.47
N LEU A 61 -7.75 15.21 -4.57
CA LEU A 61 -8.00 16.63 -4.67
C LEU A 61 -7.46 17.37 -3.45
N VAL A 62 -6.76 18.46 -3.69
CA VAL A 62 -6.41 19.47 -2.70
C VAL A 62 -7.32 20.68 -2.89
N VAL A 63 -7.87 21.19 -1.79
CA VAL A 63 -8.58 22.47 -1.75
C VAL A 63 -7.78 23.42 -0.86
N GLU A 64 -7.34 24.55 -1.40
CA GLU A 64 -6.67 25.61 -0.65
C GLU A 64 -7.58 26.82 -0.52
N ILE A 65 -7.54 27.46 0.64
CA ILE A 65 -8.21 28.72 0.87
C ILE A 65 -7.21 29.84 0.65
N GLU A 66 -7.49 30.65 -0.34
CA GLU A 66 -6.64 31.77 -0.72
C GLU A 66 -7.16 33.03 -0.03
N GLY A 67 -6.41 33.52 0.95
CA GLY A 67 -6.66 34.83 1.53
C GLY A 67 -6.23 35.94 0.55
N LYS A 68 -6.92 37.08 0.57
CA LYS A 68 -6.40 38.31 -0.04
C LYS A 68 -5.09 38.67 0.65
N THR A 69 -3.96 38.31 0.04
CA THR A 69 -2.73 39.04 0.30
C THR A 69 -2.75 40.17 -0.71
N HIS A 70 -2.86 41.43 -0.23
CA HIS A 70 -2.65 42.65 -1.03
C HIS A 70 -1.19 42.80 -1.47
N ASP A 71 -0.54 41.68 -1.77
CA ASP A 71 0.80 41.64 -2.32
C ASP A 71 0.63 41.15 -3.74
N GLU A 72 0.48 42.12 -4.65
CA GLU A 72 0.43 41.91 -6.11
C GLU A 72 1.65 41.12 -6.62
N ASN A 73 2.67 40.93 -5.77
CA ASN A 73 3.89 40.17 -6.00
C ASN A 73 3.84 38.69 -5.60
N ASN A 74 2.74 38.17 -5.04
CA ASN A 74 2.58 36.73 -4.83
C ASN A 74 1.48 36.17 -5.73
N PRO A 75 1.67 36.20 -7.06
CA PRO A 75 0.71 35.62 -7.98
C PRO A 75 0.52 34.15 -7.61
N ILE A 76 -0.73 33.67 -7.77
CA ILE A 76 -1.06 32.25 -7.94
C ILE A 76 0.15 31.63 -8.63
N ASN A 77 0.82 30.69 -7.96
CA ASN A 77 2.09 30.18 -8.45
C ASN A 77 1.81 28.89 -9.23
N PRO A 78 1.52 28.94 -10.55
CA PRO A 78 1.25 27.74 -11.33
C PRO A 78 2.46 26.80 -11.37
N LYS A 79 3.66 27.23 -10.96
CA LYS A 79 4.80 26.31 -10.76
C LYS A 79 4.64 25.51 -9.45
N ARG A 80 4.08 26.08 -8.38
CA ARG A 80 3.72 25.36 -7.15
C ARG A 80 2.68 24.29 -7.45
N ASP A 81 1.58 24.68 -8.09
CA ASP A 81 0.48 23.76 -8.33
C ASP A 81 0.93 22.63 -9.27
N ARG A 82 1.58 22.94 -10.40
CA ARG A 82 2.16 21.91 -11.28
C ARG A 82 3.12 20.95 -10.58
N ARG A 83 3.95 21.44 -9.64
CA ARG A 83 4.84 20.57 -8.86
C ARG A 83 4.07 19.65 -7.91
N LEU A 84 3.00 20.15 -7.28
CA LEU A 84 2.13 19.33 -6.43
C LEU A 84 1.40 18.27 -7.26
N GLU A 85 0.82 18.67 -8.39
CA GLU A 85 0.07 17.76 -9.26
C GLU A 85 0.98 16.66 -9.84
N ALA A 86 2.14 17.03 -10.40
CA ALA A 86 3.08 16.07 -10.98
C ALA A 86 3.65 15.09 -9.94
N ARG A 87 4.03 15.59 -8.76
CA ARG A 87 4.69 14.78 -7.72
C ARG A 87 3.72 13.87 -6.98
N TYR A 88 2.52 14.37 -6.67
CA TYR A 88 1.59 13.67 -5.79
C TYR A 88 0.39 13.06 -6.54
N ARG A 89 0.28 13.28 -7.86
CA ARG A 89 -0.87 12.85 -8.69
C ARG A 89 -2.18 13.29 -8.04
N ILE A 90 -2.29 14.61 -7.87
CA ILE A 90 -3.45 15.27 -7.29
C ILE A 90 -3.84 16.45 -8.17
N LYS A 91 -5.07 16.94 -8.03
CA LYS A 91 -5.52 18.22 -8.55
C LYS A 91 -5.51 19.26 -7.43
N VAL A 92 -5.16 20.51 -7.73
CA VAL A 92 -5.29 21.63 -6.77
C VAL A 92 -6.42 22.55 -7.22
N VAL A 93 -7.33 22.88 -6.30
CA VAL A 93 -8.37 23.89 -6.45
C VAL A 93 -8.18 24.96 -5.38
N ARG A 94 -8.20 26.23 -5.78
CA ARG A 94 -8.10 27.39 -4.87
C ARG A 94 -9.46 28.05 -4.76
N ILE A 95 -9.88 28.36 -3.54
CA ILE A 95 -11.13 29.07 -3.26
C ILE A 95 -10.78 30.33 -2.47
N SER A 96 -11.28 31.47 -2.91
CA SER A 96 -11.09 32.74 -2.21
C SER A 96 -11.72 32.70 -0.82
N ALA A 97 -10.99 33.12 0.21
CA ALA A 97 -11.49 33.23 1.58
C ALA A 97 -12.75 34.11 1.66
N ASP A 98 -12.80 35.18 0.87
CA ASP A 98 -13.95 36.10 0.78
C ASP A 98 -15.19 35.39 0.24
N ASP A 99 -15.02 34.51 -0.76
CA ASP A 99 -16.15 33.78 -1.33
C ASP A 99 -16.70 32.73 -0.36
N VAL A 100 -15.86 32.12 0.48
CA VAL A 100 -16.33 31.13 1.47
C VAL A 100 -17.31 31.74 2.47
N GLY A 101 -17.07 32.98 2.91
CA GLY A 101 -17.95 33.67 3.86
C GLY A 101 -19.13 34.40 3.22
N ARG A 102 -19.20 34.47 1.88
CA ARG A 102 -20.20 35.28 1.17
C ARG A 102 -21.48 34.50 0.88
N ILE A 103 -22.60 35.07 1.30
CA ILE A 103 -23.94 34.53 1.01
C ILE A 103 -24.12 34.40 -0.51
N GLY A 104 -24.69 33.28 -0.95
CA GLY A 104 -24.94 33.00 -2.37
C GLY A 104 -23.76 32.40 -3.16
N LYS A 105 -22.54 32.37 -2.61
CA LYS A 105 -21.36 31.80 -3.30
C LYS A 105 -21.21 30.28 -3.15
N THR A 106 -21.93 29.68 -2.19
CA THR A 106 -21.87 28.23 -1.89
C THR A 106 -22.03 27.36 -3.13
N ALA A 107 -23.02 27.64 -3.99
CA ALA A 107 -23.26 26.84 -5.20
C ALA A 107 -22.08 26.90 -6.19
N GLN A 108 -21.49 28.08 -6.37
CA GLN A 108 -20.32 28.28 -7.23
C GLN A 108 -19.09 27.53 -6.70
N ILE A 109 -18.86 27.57 -5.39
CA ILE A 109 -17.78 26.84 -4.72
C ILE A 109 -17.94 25.34 -4.94
N ILE A 110 -19.15 24.81 -4.69
CA ILE A 110 -19.45 23.38 -4.90
C ILE A 110 -19.19 22.98 -6.34
N GLN A 111 -19.63 23.79 -7.31
CA GLN A 111 -19.42 23.50 -8.73
C GLN A 111 -17.93 23.49 -9.09
N THR A 112 -17.15 24.43 -8.55
CA THR A 112 -15.70 24.50 -8.75
C THR A 112 -15.01 23.25 -8.22
N ILE A 113 -15.37 22.82 -7.01
CA ILE A 113 -14.81 21.59 -6.40
C ILE A 113 -15.23 20.36 -7.21
N LYS A 114 -16.48 20.26 -7.64
CA LYS A 114 -16.95 19.15 -8.50
C LYS A 114 -16.15 19.07 -9.80
N LYS A 115 -15.89 20.19 -10.46
CA LYS A 115 -15.03 20.25 -11.64
C LYS A 115 -13.60 19.77 -11.32
N GLY A 116 -13.02 20.20 -10.20
CA GLY A 116 -11.71 19.71 -9.76
C GLY A 116 -11.68 18.20 -9.49
N ILE A 117 -12.76 17.63 -8.94
CA ILE A 117 -12.90 16.18 -8.75
C ILE A 117 -12.95 15.49 -10.12
N GLU A 118 -13.69 16.04 -11.09
CA GLU A 118 -13.76 15.53 -12.46
C GLU A 118 -12.37 15.45 -13.10
N GLU A 119 -11.62 16.55 -13.04
CA GLU A 119 -10.25 16.64 -13.57
C GLU A 119 -9.27 15.69 -12.86
N ALA A 120 -9.54 15.33 -11.60
CA ALA A 120 -8.72 14.41 -10.81
C ALA A 120 -9.11 12.93 -10.98
N LYS A 121 -10.16 12.60 -11.75
CA LYS A 121 -10.70 11.23 -11.83
C LYS A 121 -9.67 10.20 -12.25
N ASP A 122 -8.82 10.53 -13.21
CA ASP A 122 -7.83 9.58 -13.72
C ASP A 122 -6.75 9.31 -12.68
N PHE A 123 -6.35 10.31 -11.90
CA PHE A 123 -5.46 10.10 -10.75
C PHE A 123 -6.10 9.21 -9.69
N ALA A 124 -7.40 9.38 -9.42
CA ALA A 124 -8.13 8.54 -8.48
C ALA A 124 -8.21 7.09 -8.96
N LYS A 125 -8.53 6.86 -10.24
CA LYS A 125 -8.52 5.51 -10.85
C LYS A 125 -7.14 4.87 -10.76
N GLU A 126 -6.09 5.59 -11.15
CA GLU A 126 -4.71 5.11 -11.09
C GLU A 126 -4.30 4.71 -9.67
N ARG A 127 -4.65 5.54 -8.68
CA ARG A 127 -4.38 5.27 -7.26
C ARG A 127 -5.11 4.03 -6.76
N THR A 128 -6.39 3.88 -7.08
CA THR A 128 -7.18 2.71 -6.70
C THR A 128 -6.59 1.43 -7.26
N TYR A 129 -6.28 1.40 -8.57
CA TYR A 129 -5.65 0.25 -9.20
C TYR A 129 -4.31 -0.11 -8.55
N ARG A 130 -3.46 0.90 -8.30
CA ARG A 130 -2.16 0.69 -7.64
C ARG A 130 -2.31 0.09 -6.25
N ASN A 131 -3.23 0.61 -5.45
CA ASN A 131 -3.47 0.10 -4.09
C ASN A 131 -3.99 -1.34 -4.11
N GLN A 132 -4.92 -1.66 -5.02
CA GLN A 132 -5.42 -3.03 -5.18
C GLN A 132 -4.30 -3.99 -5.58
N LYS A 133 -3.45 -3.60 -6.54
CA LYS A 133 -2.28 -4.40 -6.95
C LYS A 133 -1.32 -4.67 -5.78
N LEU A 134 -1.03 -3.66 -4.97
CA LEU A 134 -0.16 -3.79 -3.80
C LEU A 134 -0.76 -4.72 -2.74
N GLU A 135 -2.07 -4.62 -2.49
CA GLU A 135 -2.75 -5.49 -1.54
C GLU A 135 -2.75 -6.95 -2.02
N ASN A 136 -3.01 -7.20 -3.30
CA ASN A 136 -2.93 -8.54 -3.88
C ASN A 136 -1.52 -9.14 -3.70
N GLN A 137 -0.47 -8.37 -4.02
CA GLN A 137 0.92 -8.80 -3.81
C GLN A 137 1.24 -9.09 -2.33
N ARG A 138 0.67 -8.32 -1.42
CA ARG A 138 0.82 -8.54 0.02
C ARG A 138 0.15 -9.85 0.45
N GLN A 139 -1.07 -10.11 -0.01
CA GLN A 139 -1.80 -11.35 0.28
C GLN A 139 -1.05 -12.57 -0.27
N GLU A 140 -0.56 -12.51 -1.50
CA GLU A 140 0.26 -13.58 -2.08
C GLU A 140 1.52 -13.87 -1.24
N ARG A 141 2.21 -12.83 -0.76
CA ARG A 141 3.37 -13.00 0.13
C ARG A 141 2.98 -13.66 1.46
N LEU A 142 1.86 -13.27 2.05
CA LEU A 142 1.35 -13.88 3.29
C LEU A 142 1.00 -15.35 3.08
N ILE A 143 0.34 -15.69 1.96
CA ILE A 143 0.03 -17.08 1.61
C ILE A 143 1.31 -17.89 1.45
N LYS A 144 2.31 -17.38 0.70
CA LYS A 144 3.61 -18.05 0.56
C LYS A 144 4.33 -18.25 1.89
N GLN A 145 4.29 -17.26 2.79
CA GLN A 145 4.87 -17.38 4.13
C GLN A 145 4.15 -18.42 4.99
N LYS A 146 2.81 -18.45 4.96
CA LYS A 146 2.01 -19.47 5.65
C LYS A 146 2.32 -20.87 5.12
N ALA A 147 2.35 -21.06 3.81
CA ALA A 147 2.69 -22.34 3.18
C ALA A 147 4.11 -22.81 3.57
N LYS A 148 5.10 -21.90 3.60
CA LYS A 148 6.46 -22.22 4.07
C LYS A 148 6.49 -22.64 5.53
N LYS A 149 5.72 -21.98 6.40
CA LYS A 149 5.59 -22.36 7.82
C LYS A 149 4.93 -23.73 7.97
N ILE A 150 3.85 -24.02 7.25
CA ILE A 150 3.19 -25.33 7.26
C ILE A 150 4.20 -26.43 6.88
N LYS A 151 4.91 -26.26 5.76
CA LYS A 151 5.95 -27.23 5.34
C LYS A 151 7.05 -27.41 6.39
N ALA A 152 7.52 -26.33 7.01
CA ALA A 152 8.54 -26.41 8.05
C ALA A 152 8.04 -27.11 9.32
N THR A 153 6.76 -26.90 9.68
CA THR A 153 6.11 -27.61 10.77
C THR A 153 5.94 -29.08 10.41
N GLU A 154 5.40 -29.44 9.25
CA GLU A 154 5.33 -30.83 8.77
C GLU A 154 6.69 -31.52 8.80
N THR A 155 7.76 -30.83 8.38
CA THR A 155 9.13 -31.38 8.43
C THR A 155 9.64 -31.58 9.87
N LYS A 156 9.15 -30.78 10.84
CA LYS A 156 9.45 -30.93 12.28
C LYS A 156 8.53 -31.91 13.02
N THR A 157 7.29 -32.08 12.57
CA THR A 157 6.27 -32.99 13.13
C THR A 157 6.33 -34.38 12.50
N ILE A 158 7.21 -34.62 11.51
CA ILE A 158 7.86 -35.93 11.39
C ILE A 158 8.72 -36.08 12.65
N VAL A 159 8.04 -36.42 13.75
CA VAL A 159 8.63 -37.05 14.90
C VAL A 159 9.43 -38.22 14.33
N LYS A 160 10.75 -38.20 14.54
CA LYS A 160 11.54 -39.42 14.53
C LYS A 160 10.97 -40.28 15.64
N ASP A 161 9.90 -41.02 15.34
CA ASP A 161 9.44 -42.09 16.20
C ASP A 161 10.50 -43.19 16.06
N PRO A 162 11.34 -43.40 17.08
CA PRO A 162 12.44 -44.36 16.99
C PRO A 162 11.91 -45.76 16.68
N GLU A 163 10.68 -46.08 17.09
CA GLU A 163 10.04 -47.36 16.84
C GLU A 163 9.64 -47.49 15.36
N LEU A 164 9.11 -46.42 14.76
CA LEU A 164 8.76 -46.40 13.33
C LEU A 164 10.02 -46.41 12.44
N GLU A 165 11.08 -45.73 12.87
CA GLU A 165 12.38 -45.72 12.17
C GLU A 165 13.06 -47.09 12.24
N GLN A 166 13.02 -47.76 13.40
CA GLN A 166 13.46 -49.16 13.56
C GLN A 166 12.61 -50.14 12.75
N LYS A 167 11.28 -49.99 12.73
CA LYS A 167 10.39 -50.83 11.90
C LYS A 167 10.69 -50.67 10.42
N LYS A 168 10.97 -49.44 9.96
CA LYS A 168 11.35 -49.17 8.57
C LYS A 168 12.72 -49.79 8.23
N LEU A 169 13.71 -49.64 9.12
CA LEU A 169 15.03 -50.27 8.93
C LEU A 169 14.93 -51.82 8.89
N ALA A 170 14.14 -52.40 9.78
CA ALA A 170 13.94 -53.85 9.84
C ALA A 170 13.21 -54.37 8.60
N PHE A 171 12.24 -53.61 8.09
CA PHE A 171 11.55 -53.92 6.84
C PHE A 171 12.51 -53.88 5.64
N ASP A 172 13.30 -52.81 5.52
CA ASP A 172 14.28 -52.66 4.44
C ASP A 172 15.38 -53.75 4.50
N ALA A 173 15.80 -54.16 5.71
CA ALA A 173 16.76 -55.25 5.89
C ALA A 173 16.18 -56.61 5.46
N ARG A 174 14.93 -56.91 5.81
CA ARG A 174 14.23 -58.14 5.37
C ARG A 174 14.11 -58.19 3.85
N GLN A 175 13.74 -57.08 3.21
CA GLN A 175 13.63 -57.01 1.75
C GLN A 175 14.99 -57.25 1.07
N ARG A 176 16.09 -56.73 1.63
CA ARG A 176 17.45 -57.01 1.11
C ARG A 176 17.85 -58.47 1.28
N GLU A 177 17.49 -59.08 2.42
CA GLU A 177 17.78 -60.49 2.68
C GLU A 177 16.98 -61.42 1.75
N GLU A 178 15.70 -61.12 1.52
CA GLU A 178 14.86 -61.82 0.55
C GLU A 178 15.42 -61.71 -0.87
N GLN A 179 15.84 -60.51 -1.29
CA GLN A 179 16.49 -60.31 -2.59
C GLN A 179 17.80 -61.09 -2.70
N ALA A 180 18.67 -61.02 -1.68
CA ALA A 180 19.92 -61.76 -1.68
C ALA A 180 19.69 -63.29 -1.69
N LYS A 181 18.66 -63.78 -1.00
CA LYS A 181 18.27 -65.19 -1.04
C LYS A 181 17.76 -65.60 -2.41
N ALA A 182 16.89 -64.80 -3.03
CA ALA A 182 16.41 -65.04 -4.38
C ALA A 182 17.56 -65.04 -5.41
N GLU A 183 18.53 -64.13 -5.27
CA GLU A 183 19.74 -64.12 -6.10
C GLU A 183 20.62 -65.36 -5.90
N ARG A 184 20.81 -65.81 -4.65
CA ARG A 184 21.54 -67.05 -4.34
C ARG A 184 20.84 -68.28 -4.93
N GLU A 185 19.53 -68.41 -4.77
CA GLU A 185 18.75 -69.51 -5.35
C GLU A 185 18.81 -69.47 -6.89
N LYS A 186 18.73 -68.29 -7.49
CA LYS A 186 18.89 -68.11 -8.94
C LYS A 186 20.29 -68.52 -9.40
N ALA A 187 21.33 -68.15 -8.65
CA ALA A 187 22.72 -68.52 -8.94
C ALA A 187 22.95 -70.03 -8.79
N GLU A 188 22.42 -70.68 -7.75
CA GLU A 188 22.48 -72.13 -7.59
C GLU A 188 21.73 -72.87 -8.70
N ARG A 189 20.54 -72.38 -9.08
CA ARG A 189 19.79 -72.94 -10.20
C ARG A 189 20.58 -72.83 -11.50
N LEU A 190 21.24 -71.70 -11.74
CA LEU A 190 22.15 -71.53 -12.87
C LEU A 190 23.31 -72.54 -12.81
N LYS A 191 24.00 -72.66 -11.67
CA LYS A 191 25.10 -73.63 -11.48
C LYS A 191 24.64 -75.07 -11.76
N ARG A 192 23.47 -75.47 -11.28
CA ARG A 192 22.88 -76.79 -11.55
C ARG A 192 22.54 -76.99 -13.02
N LEU A 193 22.08 -75.94 -13.71
CA LEU A 193 21.79 -75.99 -15.14
C LEU A 193 23.09 -76.20 -15.95
N TYR A 194 24.13 -75.42 -15.65
CA TYR A 194 25.44 -75.49 -16.31
C TYR A 194 26.19 -76.80 -16.02
N ALA A 195 26.01 -77.40 -14.84
CA ALA A 195 26.59 -78.70 -14.48
C ALA A 195 25.90 -79.90 -15.17
N ARG A 196 24.77 -79.67 -15.85
CA ARG A 196 24.01 -80.69 -16.61
C ARG A 196 24.27 -80.64 -18.11
N THR A 197 24.97 -79.61 -18.59
CA THR A 197 25.28 -79.38 -20.01
C THR A 197 26.73 -79.73 -20.40
N PHE A 198 27.47 -80.39 -19.51
CA PHE A 198 28.77 -81.03 -19.74
C PHE A 198 28.75 -82.43 -19.14
#